data_AF-A0A940KSC5-F1
#
_entry.id   AF-A0A940KSC5-F1
#
_cell.length_a   1.000
_cell.length_b   1.000
_cell.length_c   1.000
_cell.angle_alpha   90.00
_cell.angle_beta   90.00
_cell.angle_gamma   90.00
#
_symmetry.space_group_name_H-M   'P 1'
#
loop_
_entity.id
_entity.type
_entity.pdbx_description
1 polymer ?
#
loop_
_entity_poly.entity_id
_entity_poly.type
_entity_poly.pdbx_seq_one_letter_code
_entity_poly.pdbx_strand_id
1 'polypeptide(L)'
;RETDPGTNPDSIFQAHTSALKFLEEWTGIPYPFQKIGFAAIPDFQYGGMEHPGAVLYKASSLFLKEPTKDQLLSRQTLISHETAHMWFGDLVTMKWFNDVWMKEVFANFMADKVVEQRLGTETFQLKFVQDHYPAAYGVDRTAGANPIRQQLENLKAAGTMYGSIIYHKAPIMMRQLEARMGKDNFQKGIREYLKTYANSNATWNELINILAKYSKEDLYDWNRVWVNEPGRPVFDYKIKYDDNKIAELEMTQHPERGADRIWPQIVTVALIYPDSAHTVQINMNKAKLPIPELKGLNKPDWILFNADGMGYGLFPIDNEGRQKLWQLTNPVSRAAAAINLYENVLAGRTMSPTEYVTLLTEGLAVEKDETNLRLLSSYLGNLYWNFITPDKRTAIAPKLEEAFWTAMQTQANPGSKKVLFRAYQQIGITTAALSRLYEIWQTQQPPSGLRLAEDDYISLALTIALKNDTATSVLTRQRDRL
;
A
#
# COMPACT_ATOMS: atom_id res chain seq x y z
N ARG A 1 0.57 30.29 5.84
CA ARG A 1 1.76 29.60 6.40
C ARG A 1 1.74 28.09 6.09
N GLU A 2 0.59 27.41 6.26
CA GLU A 2 0.36 26.01 5.80
C GLU A 2 0.09 25.90 4.29
N THR A 3 -0.49 26.95 3.70
CA THR A 3 -0.83 27.05 2.27
C THR A 3 0.17 27.86 1.46
N ASP A 4 1.33 28.17 2.04
CA ASP A 4 2.38 28.89 1.34
C ASP A 4 2.98 27.96 0.27
N PRO A 5 2.87 28.30 -1.03
CA PRO A 5 3.36 27.44 -2.10
C PRO A 5 4.87 27.16 -2.01
N GLY A 6 5.63 27.99 -1.28
CA GLY A 6 7.05 27.79 -1.05
C GLY A 6 7.84 27.57 -2.35
N THR A 7 8.83 26.68 -2.32
CA THR A 7 9.75 26.40 -3.43
C THR A 7 9.33 25.21 -4.31
N ASN A 8 8.12 24.68 -4.16
CA ASN A 8 7.70 23.44 -4.84
C ASN A 8 6.83 23.55 -6.11
N PRO A 9 6.44 24.74 -6.65
CA PRO A 9 5.48 24.79 -7.75
C PRO A 9 5.98 24.04 -9.00
N ASP A 10 7.26 24.14 -9.33
CA ASP A 10 7.83 23.46 -10.51
C ASP A 10 7.65 21.94 -10.44
N SER A 11 7.84 21.34 -9.26
CA SER A 11 7.67 19.90 -9.07
C SER A 11 6.23 19.43 -9.28
N ILE A 12 5.26 20.30 -9.00
CA ILE A 12 3.82 20.05 -9.18
C ILE A 12 3.47 20.15 -10.67
N PHE A 13 3.91 21.22 -11.36
CA PHE A 13 3.71 21.36 -12.80
C PHE A 13 4.38 20.22 -13.58
N GLN A 14 5.61 19.82 -13.21
CA GLN A 14 6.28 18.67 -13.80
C GLN A 14 5.48 17.38 -13.62
N ALA A 15 4.88 17.15 -12.44
CA ALA A 15 4.05 15.97 -12.20
C ALA A 15 2.82 15.94 -13.11
N HIS A 16 2.14 17.07 -13.29
CA HIS A 16 1.02 17.20 -14.23
C HIS A 16 1.45 16.95 -15.68
N THR A 17 2.54 17.59 -16.13
CA THR A 17 3.05 17.42 -17.50
C THR A 17 3.42 15.97 -17.78
N SER A 18 4.10 15.29 -16.84
CA SER A 18 4.42 13.87 -16.98
C SER A 18 3.16 13.00 -17.05
N ALA A 19 2.18 13.24 -16.18
CA ALA A 19 0.94 12.47 -16.17
C ALA A 19 0.15 12.65 -17.48
N LEU A 20 -0.01 13.89 -17.95
CA LEU A 20 -0.68 14.20 -19.22
C LEU A 20 -0.02 13.50 -20.39
N LYS A 21 1.30 13.67 -20.54
CA LYS A 21 2.05 13.05 -21.64
C LYS A 21 1.89 11.54 -21.64
N PHE A 22 2.05 10.91 -20.47
CA PHE A 22 1.87 9.46 -20.36
C PHE A 22 0.45 9.03 -20.71
N LEU A 23 -0.57 9.72 -20.21
CA LEU A 23 -1.98 9.38 -20.45
C LEU A 23 -2.34 9.54 -21.92
N GLU A 24 -1.91 10.61 -22.58
CA GLU A 24 -2.12 10.81 -24.02
C GLU A 24 -1.47 9.68 -24.84
N GLU A 25 -0.21 9.35 -24.56
CA GLU A 25 0.52 8.27 -25.23
C GLU A 25 -0.10 6.90 -24.96
N TRP A 26 -0.44 6.60 -23.70
CA TRP A 26 -0.94 5.29 -23.29
C TRP A 26 -2.36 5.06 -23.78
N THR A 27 -3.25 6.05 -23.68
CA THR A 27 -4.64 5.93 -24.17
C THR A 27 -4.74 6.13 -25.68
N GLY A 28 -3.76 6.79 -26.30
CA GLY A 28 -3.83 7.19 -27.71
C GLY A 28 -4.95 8.20 -27.99
N ILE A 29 -5.36 8.96 -26.97
CA ILE A 29 -6.40 9.98 -27.03
C ILE A 29 -5.78 11.28 -26.48
N PRO A 30 -5.73 12.37 -27.26
CA PRO A 30 -5.27 13.68 -26.77
C PRO A 30 -6.08 14.13 -25.55
N TYR A 31 -5.53 15.07 -24.77
CA TYR A 31 -6.26 15.63 -23.63
C TYR A 31 -7.70 16.05 -24.04
N PRO A 32 -8.75 15.49 -23.40
CA PRO A 32 -10.11 15.56 -23.94
C PRO A 32 -10.82 16.90 -23.73
N PHE A 33 -10.22 17.83 -22.98
CA PHE A 33 -10.81 19.13 -22.63
C PHE A 33 -9.97 20.30 -23.14
N GLN A 34 -10.51 21.53 -23.05
CA GLN A 34 -9.85 22.72 -23.63
C GLN A 34 -8.61 23.18 -22.87
N LYS A 35 -8.58 22.97 -21.55
CA LYS A 35 -7.49 23.40 -20.67
C LYS A 35 -7.41 22.52 -19.45
N ILE A 36 -6.22 22.40 -18.88
CA ILE A 36 -6.01 21.89 -17.52
C ILE A 36 -5.65 23.05 -16.60
N GLY A 37 -6.22 23.05 -15.41
CA GLY A 37 -5.91 23.97 -14.33
C GLY A 37 -6.11 23.27 -13.00
N PHE A 38 -5.46 23.77 -11.95
CA PHE A 38 -5.64 23.24 -10.60
C PHE A 38 -5.68 24.35 -9.55
N ALA A 39 -6.36 24.09 -8.43
CA ALA A 39 -6.47 24.99 -7.29
C ALA A 39 -6.13 24.26 -5.99
N ALA A 40 -5.33 24.90 -5.14
CA ALA A 40 -5.02 24.40 -3.81
C ALA A 40 -6.02 24.96 -2.80
N ILE A 41 -6.78 24.07 -2.17
CA ILE A 41 -7.83 24.40 -1.20
C ILE A 41 -7.25 24.23 0.21
N PRO A 42 -7.24 25.29 1.05
CA PRO A 42 -6.65 25.26 2.39
C PRO A 42 -7.21 24.15 3.28
N ASP A 43 -8.53 24.15 3.45
CA ASP A 43 -9.26 23.13 4.19
C ASP A 43 -10.15 22.36 3.23
N PHE A 44 -9.75 21.12 2.96
CA PHE A 44 -10.42 20.25 2.01
C PHE A 44 -10.55 18.86 2.61
N GLN A 45 -11.77 18.34 2.59
CA GLN A 45 -12.10 17.05 3.18
C GLN A 45 -11.51 15.86 2.39
N TYR A 46 -11.25 16.06 1.09
CA TYR A 46 -10.69 15.04 0.19
C TYR A 46 -9.22 15.31 -0.11
N GLY A 47 -8.54 14.34 -0.73
CA GLY A 47 -7.18 14.52 -1.25
C GLY A 47 -7.15 15.42 -2.48
N GLY A 48 -7.98 15.09 -3.46
CA GLY A 48 -8.22 15.86 -4.67
C GLY A 48 -9.66 15.69 -5.18
N MET A 49 -10.00 16.41 -6.24
CA MET A 49 -11.27 16.30 -6.97
C MET A 49 -11.07 16.69 -8.44
N GLU A 50 -11.55 15.85 -9.34
CA GLU A 50 -11.15 15.78 -10.74
C GLU A 50 -11.84 16.77 -11.70
N HIS A 51 -12.40 17.89 -11.21
CA HIS A 51 -13.21 18.76 -12.08
C HIS A 51 -12.47 19.20 -13.37
N PRO A 52 -13.00 18.90 -14.57
CA PRO A 52 -12.36 19.30 -15.82
C PRO A 52 -12.10 20.80 -15.90
N GLY A 53 -10.84 21.16 -16.15
CA GLY A 53 -10.37 22.55 -16.21
C GLY A 53 -10.08 23.22 -14.86
N ALA A 54 -10.37 22.57 -13.72
CA ALA A 54 -10.10 23.09 -12.37
C ALA A 54 -9.97 21.97 -11.32
N VAL A 55 -8.94 21.13 -11.44
CA VAL A 55 -8.64 20.06 -10.48
C VAL A 55 -8.39 20.67 -9.10
N LEU A 56 -9.08 20.20 -8.07
CA LEU A 56 -8.92 20.71 -6.71
C LEU A 56 -7.98 19.79 -5.94
N TYR A 57 -7.08 20.35 -5.13
CA TYR A 57 -6.22 19.59 -4.24
C TYR A 57 -6.28 20.15 -2.82
N LYS A 58 -6.19 19.29 -1.82
CA LYS A 58 -5.88 19.73 -0.46
C LYS A 58 -4.49 20.36 -0.43
N ALA A 59 -4.40 21.60 0.01
CA ALA A 59 -3.16 22.38 -0.04
C ALA A 59 -1.99 21.68 0.68
N SER A 60 -2.24 21.05 1.83
CA SER A 60 -1.22 20.31 2.60
C SER A 60 -0.69 19.06 1.89
N SER A 61 -1.43 18.48 0.95
CA SER A 61 -0.98 17.36 0.12
C SER A 61 -0.12 17.82 -1.05
N LEU A 62 -0.26 19.10 -1.44
CA LEU A 62 0.42 19.68 -2.58
C LEU A 62 1.72 20.41 -2.18
N PHE A 63 1.66 21.23 -1.13
CA PHE A 63 2.77 22.06 -0.65
C PHE A 63 3.44 21.42 0.55
N LEU A 64 4.57 20.75 0.31
CA LEU A 64 5.24 19.93 1.29
C LEU A 64 6.49 20.63 1.88
N LYS A 65 6.61 20.67 3.21
CA LYS A 65 7.78 21.21 3.93
C LYS A 65 8.50 20.09 4.69
N GLU A 66 9.80 19.96 4.45
CA GLU A 66 10.62 18.85 4.97
C GLU A 66 9.93 17.47 4.82
N PRO A 67 9.44 17.11 3.61
CA PRO A 67 8.68 15.88 3.43
C PRO A 67 9.53 14.63 3.55
N THR A 68 8.88 13.58 4.03
CA THR A 68 9.33 12.20 3.83
C THR A 68 9.26 11.81 2.35
N LYS A 69 10.05 10.79 1.95
CA LYS A 69 9.95 10.13 0.64
C LYS A 69 8.50 9.75 0.35
N ASP A 70 7.79 9.21 1.34
CA ASP A 70 6.40 8.80 1.19
C ASP A 70 5.44 9.94 0.84
N GLN A 71 5.61 11.10 1.47
CA GLN A 71 4.79 12.28 1.18
C GLN A 71 5.05 12.78 -0.26
N LEU A 72 6.30 12.75 -0.72
CA LEU A 72 6.64 13.10 -2.10
C LEU A 72 5.99 12.13 -3.11
N LEU A 73 6.08 10.82 -2.84
CA LEU A 73 5.46 9.77 -3.66
C LEU A 73 3.93 9.91 -3.69
N SER A 74 3.32 10.15 -2.54
CA SER A 74 1.87 10.27 -2.40
C SER A 74 1.35 11.51 -3.13
N ARG A 75 2.06 12.64 -3.09
CA ARG A 75 1.71 13.82 -3.90
C ARG A 75 1.76 13.54 -5.41
N GLN A 76 2.79 12.83 -5.88
CA GLN A 76 2.88 12.47 -7.29
C GLN A 76 1.74 11.54 -7.72
N THR A 77 1.47 10.52 -6.89
CA THR A 77 0.37 9.56 -7.11
C THR A 77 -0.97 10.29 -7.16
N LEU A 78 -1.23 11.19 -6.21
CA LEU A 78 -2.45 12.01 -6.18
C LEU A 78 -2.60 12.86 -7.45
N ILE A 79 -1.54 13.57 -7.88
CA ILE A 79 -1.60 14.37 -9.11
C ILE A 79 -1.88 13.49 -10.34
N SER A 80 -1.24 12.32 -10.42
CA SER A 80 -1.46 11.39 -11.53
C SER A 80 -2.88 10.79 -11.50
N HIS A 81 -3.42 10.53 -10.31
CA HIS A 81 -4.78 10.03 -10.10
C HIS A 81 -5.82 11.03 -10.60
N GLU A 82 -5.78 12.28 -10.13
CA GLU A 82 -6.71 13.31 -10.57
C GLU A 82 -6.56 13.63 -12.08
N THR A 83 -5.34 13.53 -12.62
CA THR A 83 -5.12 13.72 -14.07
C THR A 83 -5.70 12.55 -14.89
N ALA A 84 -5.65 11.32 -14.37
CA ALA A 84 -6.20 10.16 -15.06
C ALA A 84 -7.72 10.22 -15.19
N HIS A 85 -8.41 10.84 -14.24
CA HIS A 85 -9.87 11.02 -14.29
C HIS A 85 -10.38 11.75 -15.53
N MET A 86 -9.54 12.59 -16.14
CA MET A 86 -9.85 13.29 -17.39
C MET A 86 -10.25 12.30 -18.50
N TRP A 87 -9.65 11.10 -18.52
CA TRP A 87 -10.05 10.00 -19.41
C TRP A 87 -11.02 9.02 -18.74
N PHE A 88 -10.84 8.75 -17.44
CA PHE A 88 -11.58 7.73 -16.69
C PHE A 88 -12.44 8.34 -15.58
N GLY A 89 -13.69 8.68 -15.91
CA GLY A 89 -14.59 9.40 -15.02
C GLY A 89 -15.25 10.56 -15.75
N ASP A 90 -14.45 11.39 -16.42
CA ASP A 90 -14.95 12.58 -17.12
C ASP A 90 -15.23 12.33 -18.61
N LEU A 91 -14.25 11.81 -19.37
CA LEU A 91 -14.48 11.46 -20.78
C LEU A 91 -15.42 10.26 -20.94
N VAL A 92 -15.28 9.27 -20.08
CA VAL A 92 -16.19 8.12 -19.99
C VAL A 92 -16.63 7.96 -18.54
N THR A 93 -17.92 8.16 -18.29
CA THR A 93 -18.49 8.12 -16.94
C THR A 93 -19.24 6.83 -16.70
N MET A 94 -19.32 6.33 -15.46
CA MET A 94 -20.17 5.18 -15.17
C MET A 94 -21.65 5.49 -15.46
N LYS A 95 -22.42 4.48 -15.90
CA LYS A 95 -23.86 4.63 -16.18
C LYS A 95 -24.70 4.86 -14.92
N TRP A 96 -24.29 4.25 -13.81
CA TRP A 96 -24.91 4.45 -12.49
C TRP A 96 -23.84 4.33 -11.39
N PHE A 97 -24.12 4.89 -10.23
CA PHE A 97 -23.15 5.07 -9.15
C PHE A 97 -22.76 3.77 -8.44
N ASN A 98 -23.50 2.67 -8.65
CA ASN A 98 -23.05 1.33 -8.23
C ASN A 98 -21.72 0.92 -8.89
N ASP A 99 -21.41 1.49 -10.07
CA ASP A 99 -20.16 1.32 -10.79
C ASP A 99 -19.18 2.49 -10.55
N VAL A 100 -19.36 3.32 -9.50
CA VAL A 100 -18.44 4.42 -9.17
C VAL A 100 -17.00 3.95 -8.97
N TRP A 101 -16.83 2.72 -8.48
CA TRP A 101 -15.53 2.09 -8.32
C TRP A 101 -14.74 2.02 -9.65
N MET A 102 -15.41 2.03 -10.81
CA MET A 102 -14.75 2.01 -12.12
C MET A 102 -13.89 3.25 -12.34
N LYS A 103 -14.39 4.46 -12.03
CA LYS A 103 -13.57 5.67 -12.22
C LYS A 103 -12.36 5.66 -11.28
N GLU A 104 -12.57 5.29 -10.02
CA GLU A 104 -11.53 5.27 -8.99
C GLU A 104 -10.47 4.20 -9.28
N VAL A 105 -10.87 2.99 -9.71
CA VAL A 105 -9.92 1.92 -9.98
C VAL A 105 -9.04 2.25 -11.19
N PHE A 106 -9.61 2.85 -12.24
CA PHE A 106 -8.83 3.25 -13.40
C PHE A 106 -7.91 4.43 -13.10
N ALA A 107 -8.38 5.42 -12.36
CA ALA A 107 -7.53 6.54 -11.96
C ALA A 107 -6.32 6.07 -11.14
N ASN A 108 -6.54 5.17 -10.16
CA ASN A 108 -5.44 4.55 -9.42
C ASN A 108 -4.52 3.72 -10.31
N PHE A 109 -5.07 2.83 -11.14
CA PHE A 109 -4.27 1.97 -12.03
C PHE A 109 -3.43 2.76 -13.02
N MET A 110 -3.94 3.90 -13.52
CA MET A 110 -3.19 4.77 -14.41
C MET A 110 -2.18 5.63 -13.66
N ALA A 111 -2.54 6.13 -12.46
CA ALA A 111 -1.60 6.83 -11.59
C ALA A 111 -0.38 5.96 -11.28
N ASP A 112 -0.61 4.71 -10.94
CA ASP A 112 0.41 3.69 -10.70
C ASP A 112 1.38 3.57 -11.87
N LYS A 113 0.87 3.53 -13.10
CA LYS A 113 1.72 3.44 -14.31
C LYS A 113 2.54 4.71 -14.56
N VAL A 114 1.94 5.89 -14.34
CA VAL A 114 2.66 7.17 -14.44
C VAL A 114 3.81 7.20 -13.43
N VAL A 115 3.52 6.79 -12.18
CA VAL A 115 4.49 6.74 -11.09
C VAL A 115 5.59 5.71 -11.37
N GLU A 116 5.24 4.53 -11.88
CA GLU A 116 6.22 3.51 -12.31
C GLU A 116 7.18 4.05 -13.38
N GLN A 117 6.66 4.71 -14.41
CA GLN A 117 7.49 5.28 -15.47
C GLN A 117 8.46 6.34 -14.93
N ARG A 118 8.01 7.15 -13.97
CA ARG A 118 8.81 8.26 -13.43
C ARG A 118 9.85 7.80 -12.41
N LEU A 119 9.53 6.81 -11.59
CA LEU A 119 10.30 6.45 -10.40
C LEU A 119 11.03 5.11 -10.50
N GLY A 120 10.75 4.34 -11.56
CA GLY A 120 11.29 3.01 -11.78
C GLY A 120 10.48 1.92 -11.09
N THR A 121 10.55 0.72 -11.66
CA THR A 121 9.76 -0.44 -11.23
C THR A 121 9.95 -0.79 -9.77
N GLU A 122 11.18 -0.83 -9.22
CA GLU A 122 11.38 -1.21 -7.82
C GLU A 122 10.69 -0.26 -6.83
N THR A 123 10.88 1.06 -7.00
CA THR A 123 10.23 2.10 -6.16
C THR A 123 8.72 1.98 -6.23
N PHE A 124 8.18 1.77 -7.43
CA PHE A 124 6.75 1.60 -7.65
C PHE A 124 6.22 0.33 -6.98
N GLN A 125 6.86 -0.82 -7.19
CA GLN A 125 6.43 -2.09 -6.58
C GLN A 125 6.42 -1.98 -5.06
N LEU A 126 7.44 -1.37 -4.48
CA LEU A 126 7.53 -1.17 -3.04
C LEU A 126 6.36 -0.33 -2.51
N LYS A 127 6.10 0.82 -3.14
CA LYS A 127 5.01 1.73 -2.75
C LYS A 127 3.65 1.05 -2.92
N PHE A 128 3.42 0.40 -4.05
CA PHE A 128 2.16 -0.29 -4.34
C PHE A 128 1.86 -1.38 -3.31
N VAL A 129 2.87 -2.20 -2.98
CA VAL A 129 2.73 -3.26 -1.97
C VAL A 129 2.36 -2.68 -0.60
N GLN A 130 3.02 -1.60 -0.20
CA GLN A 130 2.78 -0.94 1.10
C GLN A 130 1.43 -0.21 1.19
N ASP A 131 0.98 0.41 0.11
CA ASP A 131 -0.22 1.25 0.11
C ASP A 131 -1.52 0.45 -0.03
N HIS A 132 -1.51 -0.61 -0.84
CA HIS A 132 -2.75 -1.31 -1.18
C HIS A 132 -3.00 -2.56 -0.33
N TYR A 133 -2.00 -3.42 -0.14
CA TYR A 133 -2.25 -4.73 0.49
C TYR A 133 -2.69 -4.63 1.95
N PRO A 134 -2.01 -3.87 2.84
CA PRO A 134 -2.40 -3.79 4.24
C PRO A 134 -3.82 -3.24 4.43
N ALA A 135 -4.16 -2.19 3.69
CA ALA A 135 -5.47 -1.54 3.77
C ALA A 135 -6.59 -2.45 3.21
N ALA A 136 -6.35 -3.14 2.11
CA ALA A 136 -7.29 -4.13 1.57
C ALA A 136 -7.51 -5.28 2.56
N TYR A 137 -6.43 -5.87 3.09
CA TYR A 137 -6.52 -6.95 4.07
C TYR A 137 -7.22 -6.53 5.36
N GLY A 138 -7.09 -5.26 5.77
CA GLY A 138 -7.78 -4.70 6.94
C GLY A 138 -9.30 -4.89 6.91
N VAL A 139 -9.91 -4.92 5.71
CA VAL A 139 -11.34 -5.19 5.51
C VAL A 139 -11.58 -6.65 5.15
N ASP A 140 -10.86 -7.17 4.16
CA ASP A 140 -11.17 -8.45 3.52
C ASP A 140 -10.95 -9.69 4.40
N ARG A 141 -10.13 -9.57 5.47
CA ARG A 141 -9.95 -10.65 6.46
C ARG A 141 -11.10 -10.77 7.47
N THR A 142 -12.03 -9.81 7.48
CA THR A 142 -13.10 -9.71 8.49
C THR A 142 -14.42 -10.34 8.02
N ALA A 143 -15.39 -10.46 8.94
CA ALA A 143 -16.74 -10.93 8.57
C ALA A 143 -17.55 -9.87 7.81
N GLY A 144 -17.13 -8.61 7.88
CA GLY A 144 -17.78 -7.47 7.23
C GLY A 144 -17.20 -7.14 5.85
N ALA A 145 -16.43 -8.06 5.25
CA ALA A 145 -15.87 -7.85 3.92
C ALA A 145 -16.98 -7.68 2.87
N ASN A 146 -16.79 -6.73 1.96
CA ASN A 146 -17.69 -6.44 0.85
C ASN A 146 -17.02 -6.70 -0.51
N PRO A 147 -17.80 -7.03 -1.56
CA PRO A 147 -17.27 -7.12 -2.92
C PRO A 147 -16.83 -5.73 -3.43
N ILE A 148 -16.04 -5.72 -4.52
CA ILE A 148 -15.66 -4.47 -5.20
C ILE A 148 -16.91 -3.81 -5.77
N ARG A 149 -17.71 -4.56 -6.54
CA ARG A 149 -19.00 -4.08 -7.03
C ARG A 149 -20.06 -4.33 -5.97
N GLN A 150 -20.53 -3.25 -5.35
CA GLN A 150 -21.59 -3.30 -4.35
C GLN A 150 -22.90 -2.78 -4.95
N GLN A 151 -24.03 -3.20 -4.39
CA GLN A 151 -25.33 -2.67 -4.77
C GLN A 151 -25.56 -1.32 -4.08
N LEU A 152 -26.07 -0.35 -4.83
CA LEU A 152 -26.42 0.97 -4.32
C LEU A 152 -27.83 1.32 -4.76
N GLU A 153 -28.77 1.25 -3.81
CA GLU A 153 -30.18 1.58 -4.05
C GLU A 153 -30.40 3.08 -4.26
N ASN A 154 -29.62 3.92 -3.55
CA ASN A 154 -29.83 5.36 -3.54
C ASN A 154 -28.50 6.14 -3.37
N LEU A 155 -28.40 7.29 -4.05
CA LEU A 155 -27.23 8.17 -3.97
C LEU A 155 -26.96 8.75 -2.58
N LYS A 156 -27.94 8.76 -1.66
CA LYS A 156 -27.69 9.12 -0.25
C LYS A 156 -26.67 8.20 0.42
N ALA A 157 -26.52 6.96 -0.05
CA ALA A 157 -25.53 6.01 0.43
C ALA A 157 -24.26 5.98 -0.44
N ALA A 158 -24.10 6.88 -1.42
CA ALA A 158 -22.92 6.92 -2.29
C ALA A 158 -21.60 6.95 -1.51
N GLY A 159 -21.59 7.68 -0.38
CA GLY A 159 -20.43 7.76 0.52
C GLY A 159 -19.96 6.41 1.07
N THR A 160 -20.86 5.43 1.23
CA THR A 160 -20.50 4.11 1.79
C THR A 160 -19.76 3.22 0.81
N MET A 161 -19.79 3.56 -0.48
CA MET A 161 -19.04 2.84 -1.51
C MET A 161 -17.54 3.08 -1.35
N TYR A 162 -17.16 4.32 -1.01
CA TYR A 162 -15.78 4.75 -0.86
C TYR A 162 -15.15 4.12 0.38
N GLY A 163 -14.29 3.12 0.16
CA GLY A 163 -13.61 2.41 1.23
C GLY A 163 -12.44 1.58 0.71
N SER A 164 -11.77 0.85 1.61
CA SER A 164 -10.51 0.19 1.30
C SER A 164 -10.59 -0.82 0.16
N ILE A 165 -11.75 -1.44 -0.07
CA ILE A 165 -11.92 -2.39 -1.16
C ILE A 165 -11.83 -1.68 -2.53
N ILE A 166 -12.49 -0.53 -2.71
CA ILE A 166 -12.42 0.23 -3.96
C ILE A 166 -11.01 0.82 -4.15
N TYR A 167 -10.46 1.47 -3.13
CA TYR A 167 -9.18 2.19 -3.27
C TYR A 167 -7.95 1.28 -3.23
N HIS A 168 -8.07 0.06 -2.70
CA HIS A 168 -6.90 -0.81 -2.49
C HIS A 168 -7.03 -2.22 -3.07
N LYS A 169 -8.15 -2.93 -2.87
CA LYS A 169 -8.32 -4.25 -3.51
C LYS A 169 -8.49 -4.13 -5.02
N ALA A 170 -9.24 -3.13 -5.49
CA ALA A 170 -9.50 -2.99 -6.92
C ALA A 170 -8.23 -2.70 -7.76
N PRO A 171 -7.27 -1.86 -7.33
CA PRO A 171 -5.98 -1.74 -8.01
C PRO A 171 -5.18 -3.05 -8.07
N ILE A 172 -5.18 -3.84 -6.99
CA ILE A 172 -4.53 -5.17 -6.96
C ILE A 172 -5.18 -6.09 -8.01
N MET A 173 -6.51 -6.12 -8.03
CA MET A 173 -7.32 -6.85 -9.00
C MET A 173 -6.98 -6.43 -10.44
N MET A 174 -6.87 -5.13 -10.73
CA MET A 174 -6.51 -4.64 -12.07
C MET A 174 -5.09 -5.03 -12.50
N ARG A 175 -4.13 -5.03 -11.57
CA ARG A 175 -2.77 -5.50 -11.86
C ARG A 175 -2.75 -7.00 -12.17
N GLN A 176 -3.53 -7.79 -11.46
CA GLN A 176 -3.70 -9.22 -11.75
C GLN A 176 -4.36 -9.43 -13.12
N LEU A 177 -5.37 -8.63 -13.46
CA LEU A 177 -6.01 -8.68 -14.77
C LEU A 177 -5.04 -8.38 -15.91
N GLU A 178 -4.28 -7.28 -15.82
CA GLU A 178 -3.29 -6.92 -16.83
C GLU A 178 -2.20 -8.00 -16.96
N ALA A 179 -1.70 -8.52 -15.84
CA ALA A 179 -0.67 -9.55 -15.87
C ALA A 179 -1.13 -10.83 -16.58
N ARG A 180 -2.39 -11.21 -16.40
CA ARG A 180 -2.98 -12.39 -17.06
C ARG A 180 -3.30 -12.16 -18.54
N MET A 181 -3.80 -10.97 -18.88
CA MET A 181 -4.12 -10.62 -20.27
C MET A 181 -2.88 -10.30 -21.11
N GLY A 182 -1.81 -9.84 -20.46
CA GLY A 182 -0.65 -9.21 -21.08
C GLY A 182 -0.91 -7.71 -21.32
N LYS A 183 0.12 -6.89 -21.06
CA LYS A 183 0.06 -5.42 -21.11
C LYS A 183 -0.51 -4.89 -22.43
N ASP A 184 -0.08 -5.44 -23.56
CA ASP A 184 -0.48 -4.96 -24.89
C ASP A 184 -1.96 -5.23 -25.20
N ASN A 185 -2.45 -6.42 -24.86
CA ASN A 185 -3.85 -6.79 -25.09
C ASN A 185 -4.77 -6.03 -24.14
N PHE A 186 -4.35 -5.87 -22.89
CA PHE A 186 -5.06 -5.05 -21.92
C PHE A 186 -5.17 -3.60 -22.41
N GLN A 187 -4.06 -2.98 -22.82
CA GLN A 187 -4.07 -1.61 -23.34
C GLN A 187 -4.96 -1.49 -24.59
N LYS A 188 -4.88 -2.42 -25.56
CA LYS A 188 -5.77 -2.41 -26.74
C LYS A 188 -7.24 -2.41 -26.35
N GLY A 189 -7.64 -3.25 -25.40
CA GLY A 189 -9.00 -3.30 -24.90
C GLY A 189 -9.44 -2.00 -24.22
N ILE A 190 -8.59 -1.38 -23.38
CA ILE A 190 -8.90 -0.09 -22.76
C ILE A 190 -9.00 1.04 -23.80
N ARG A 191 -8.16 1.03 -24.83
CA ARG A 191 -8.25 1.99 -25.94
C ARG A 191 -9.54 1.84 -26.73
N GLU A 192 -9.98 0.61 -27.00
CA GLU A 192 -11.30 0.37 -27.64
C GLU A 192 -12.43 0.88 -26.74
N TYR A 193 -12.38 0.59 -25.44
CA TYR A 193 -13.36 1.08 -24.46
C TYR A 193 -13.48 2.61 -24.47
N LEU A 194 -12.36 3.32 -24.31
CA LEU A 194 -12.37 4.78 -24.27
C LEU A 194 -12.88 5.39 -25.58
N LYS A 195 -12.50 4.83 -26.74
CA LYS A 195 -12.99 5.30 -28.05
C LYS A 195 -14.48 5.04 -28.26
N THR A 196 -14.97 3.89 -27.77
CA THR A 196 -16.37 3.48 -27.96
C THR A 196 -17.32 4.34 -27.12
N TYR A 197 -16.91 4.69 -25.90
CA TYR A 197 -17.77 5.38 -24.93
C TYR A 197 -17.39 6.84 -24.68
N ALA A 198 -16.50 7.43 -25.49
CA ALA A 198 -16.09 8.82 -25.37
C ALA A 198 -17.30 9.78 -25.36
N ASN A 199 -17.36 10.67 -24.37
CA ASN A 199 -18.46 11.59 -24.10
C ASN A 199 -19.79 10.89 -23.80
N SER A 200 -19.74 9.68 -23.25
CA SER A 200 -20.90 8.84 -22.95
C SER A 200 -20.69 8.06 -21.65
N ASN A 201 -21.63 7.16 -21.36
CA ASN A 201 -21.60 6.30 -20.19
C ASN A 201 -21.28 4.85 -20.55
N ALA A 202 -20.64 4.14 -19.61
CA ALA A 202 -20.39 2.71 -19.72
C ALA A 202 -20.61 1.97 -18.39
N THR A 203 -20.83 0.66 -18.49
CA THR A 203 -20.92 -0.28 -17.36
C THR A 203 -19.69 -1.18 -17.30
N TRP A 204 -19.46 -1.80 -16.14
CA TRP A 204 -18.35 -2.74 -15.99
C TRP A 204 -18.48 -3.96 -16.92
N ASN A 205 -19.69 -4.48 -17.11
CA ASN A 205 -19.92 -5.64 -17.98
C ASN A 205 -19.63 -5.30 -19.46
N GLU A 206 -19.95 -4.09 -19.91
CA GLU A 206 -19.61 -3.62 -21.26
C GLU A 206 -18.09 -3.56 -21.48
N LEU A 207 -17.34 -3.12 -20.46
CA LEU A 207 -15.88 -3.18 -20.50
C LEU A 207 -15.37 -4.63 -20.51
N ILE A 208 -15.88 -5.51 -19.66
CA ILE A 208 -15.50 -6.94 -19.66
C ILE A 208 -15.73 -7.57 -21.04
N ASN A 209 -16.85 -7.24 -21.70
CA ASN A 209 -17.14 -7.72 -23.06
C ASN A 209 -16.10 -7.24 -24.08
N ILE A 210 -15.57 -6.02 -23.95
CA ILE A 210 -14.48 -5.52 -24.79
C ILE A 210 -13.18 -6.25 -24.49
N LEU A 211 -12.80 -6.35 -23.20
CA LEU A 211 -11.57 -7.01 -22.78
C LEU A 211 -11.54 -8.50 -23.18
N ALA A 212 -12.70 -9.18 -23.15
CA ALA A 212 -12.82 -10.59 -23.52
C ALA A 212 -12.42 -10.86 -24.98
N LYS A 213 -12.55 -9.88 -25.89
CA LYS A 213 -12.09 -10.00 -27.29
C LYS A 213 -10.58 -10.15 -27.41
N TYR A 214 -9.84 -9.68 -26.41
CA TYR A 214 -8.38 -9.63 -26.38
C TYR A 214 -7.76 -10.60 -25.36
N SER A 215 -8.58 -11.35 -24.63
CA SER A 215 -8.16 -12.27 -23.58
C SER A 215 -8.36 -13.73 -23.99
N LYS A 216 -7.46 -14.61 -23.57
CA LYS A 216 -7.65 -16.06 -23.64
C LYS A 216 -8.25 -16.64 -22.35
N GLU A 217 -8.35 -15.81 -21.30
CA GLU A 217 -8.87 -16.17 -19.99
C GLU A 217 -10.40 -16.05 -19.96
N ASP A 218 -11.05 -16.86 -19.13
CA ASP A 218 -12.48 -16.68 -18.82
C ASP A 218 -12.65 -15.46 -17.90
N LEU A 219 -12.82 -14.28 -18.51
CA LEU A 219 -13.00 -13.04 -17.77
C LEU A 219 -14.33 -12.98 -17.02
N TYR A 220 -15.32 -13.82 -17.34
CA TYR A 220 -16.60 -13.84 -16.63
C TYR A 220 -16.46 -14.52 -15.27
N ASP A 221 -15.80 -15.69 -15.21
CA ASP A 221 -15.52 -16.35 -13.94
C ASP A 221 -14.54 -15.53 -13.09
N TRP A 222 -13.51 -14.96 -13.72
CA TRP A 222 -12.58 -14.06 -13.04
C TRP A 222 -13.30 -12.85 -12.43
N ASN A 223 -14.20 -12.22 -13.21
CA ASN A 223 -15.03 -11.10 -12.75
C ASN A 223 -15.92 -11.50 -11.58
N ARG A 224 -16.52 -12.69 -11.61
CA ARG A 224 -17.33 -13.20 -10.49
C ARG A 224 -16.51 -13.24 -9.20
N VAL A 225 -15.33 -13.87 -9.22
CA VAL A 225 -14.50 -14.07 -8.02
C VAL A 225 -13.88 -12.77 -7.52
N TRP A 226 -13.30 -11.96 -8.41
CA TRP A 226 -12.53 -10.79 -8.00
C TRP A 226 -13.39 -9.56 -7.71
N VAL A 227 -14.47 -9.37 -8.48
CA VAL A 227 -15.26 -8.13 -8.45
C VAL A 227 -16.56 -8.30 -7.66
N ASN A 228 -17.24 -9.44 -7.82
CA ASN A 228 -18.59 -9.64 -7.31
C ASN A 228 -18.67 -10.42 -6.00
N GLU A 229 -17.56 -10.97 -5.53
CA GLU A 229 -17.50 -11.72 -4.29
C GLU A 229 -16.47 -11.11 -3.31
N PRO A 230 -16.77 -11.05 -2.00
CA PRO A 230 -15.85 -10.53 -0.99
C PRO A 230 -14.74 -11.52 -0.63
N GLY A 231 -13.73 -11.03 0.10
CA GLY A 231 -12.73 -11.87 0.75
C GLY A 231 -11.56 -12.30 -0.14
N ARG A 232 -10.71 -13.14 0.44
CA ARG A 232 -9.40 -13.53 -0.09
C ARG A 232 -9.13 -15.04 0.06
N PRO A 233 -8.18 -15.61 -0.72
CA PRO A 233 -7.75 -16.99 -0.54
C PRO A 233 -6.75 -17.14 0.62
N VAL A 234 -6.72 -18.33 1.20
CA VAL A 234 -5.63 -18.86 2.02
C VAL A 234 -4.82 -19.82 1.17
N PHE A 235 -3.50 -19.67 1.18
CA PHE A 235 -2.57 -20.55 0.50
C PHE A 235 -1.86 -21.47 1.49
N ASP A 236 -1.58 -22.68 1.03
CA ASP A 236 -0.77 -23.69 1.70
C ASP A 236 0.12 -24.41 0.67
N TYR A 237 1.09 -25.18 1.16
CA TYR A 237 1.98 -25.96 0.29
C TYR A 237 2.31 -27.32 0.90
N LYS A 238 2.70 -28.25 0.02
CA LYS A 238 3.35 -29.50 0.38
C LYS A 238 4.62 -29.62 -0.44
N ILE A 239 5.71 -30.01 0.22
CA ILE A 239 6.98 -30.29 -0.44
C ILE A 239 7.50 -31.65 0.00
N LYS A 240 8.02 -32.43 -0.94
CA LYS A 240 8.74 -33.67 -0.70
C LYS A 240 10.13 -33.56 -1.30
N TYR A 241 11.09 -34.15 -0.60
CA TYR A 241 12.47 -34.23 -1.05
C TYR A 241 12.84 -35.69 -1.34
N ASP A 242 13.65 -35.89 -2.36
CA ASP A 242 14.38 -37.12 -2.63
C ASP A 242 15.86 -36.78 -2.47
N ASP A 243 16.49 -37.34 -1.44
CA ASP A 243 17.75 -36.87 -0.86
C ASP A 243 17.74 -35.35 -0.60
N ASN A 244 18.61 -34.60 -1.30
CA ASN A 244 18.74 -33.16 -1.19
C ASN A 244 18.11 -32.41 -2.37
N LYS A 245 17.16 -33.02 -3.08
CA LYS A 245 16.48 -32.43 -4.23
C LYS A 245 14.97 -32.42 -4.04
N ILE A 246 14.30 -31.41 -4.59
CA ILE A 246 12.84 -31.32 -4.60
C ILE A 246 12.28 -32.42 -5.49
N ALA A 247 11.53 -33.36 -4.91
CA ALA A 247 10.84 -34.41 -5.65
C ALA A 247 9.47 -33.92 -6.14
N GLU A 248 8.77 -33.18 -5.29
CA GLU A 248 7.42 -32.66 -5.54
C GLU A 248 7.21 -31.37 -4.73
N LEU A 249 6.66 -30.34 -5.35
CA LEU A 249 6.07 -29.20 -4.67
C LEU A 249 4.66 -28.98 -5.22
N GLU A 250 3.68 -28.87 -4.33
CA GLU A 250 2.29 -28.55 -4.65
C GLU A 250 1.86 -27.35 -3.82
N MET A 251 1.29 -26.34 -4.47
CA MET A 251 0.59 -25.24 -3.81
C MET A 251 -0.90 -25.49 -3.82
N THR A 252 -1.59 -25.08 -2.77
CA THR A 252 -3.05 -25.17 -2.66
C THR A 252 -3.63 -23.84 -2.26
N GLN A 253 -4.89 -23.60 -2.66
CA GLN A 253 -5.65 -22.44 -2.24
C GLN A 253 -7.08 -22.83 -1.90
N HIS A 254 -7.66 -22.13 -0.93
CA HIS A 254 -9.06 -22.23 -0.56
C HIS A 254 -9.56 -20.88 -0.02
N PRO A 255 -10.87 -20.59 0.00
CA PRO A 255 -11.39 -19.37 0.59
C PRO A 255 -11.08 -19.29 2.09
N GLU A 256 -10.67 -18.12 2.59
CA GLU A 256 -10.59 -17.90 4.05
C GLU A 256 -11.98 -17.97 4.70
N ARG A 257 -13.00 -17.51 3.96
CA ARG A 257 -14.41 -17.50 4.37
C ARG A 257 -15.31 -17.63 3.14
N GLY A 258 -16.52 -18.14 3.35
CA GLY A 258 -17.55 -18.23 2.32
C GLY A 258 -17.49 -19.53 1.50
N ALA A 259 -18.15 -19.50 0.35
CA ALA A 259 -18.28 -20.67 -0.54
C ALA A 259 -16.97 -21.00 -1.27
N ASP A 260 -16.81 -22.28 -1.61
CA ASP A 260 -15.67 -22.78 -2.37
C ASP A 260 -15.51 -22.06 -3.71
N ARG A 261 -14.32 -21.50 -3.92
CA ARG A 261 -13.89 -20.85 -5.16
C ARG A 261 -12.37 -20.75 -5.22
N ILE A 262 -11.88 -20.43 -6.39
CA ILE A 262 -10.46 -20.27 -6.71
C ILE A 262 -10.27 -18.81 -7.13
N TRP A 263 -9.17 -18.16 -6.72
CA TRP A 263 -8.78 -16.84 -7.20
C TRP A 263 -7.68 -17.00 -8.24
N PRO A 264 -7.99 -16.92 -9.56
CA PRO A 264 -6.97 -16.99 -10.59
C PRO A 264 -6.06 -15.76 -10.51
N GLN A 265 -4.78 -15.98 -10.21
CA GLN A 265 -3.78 -14.92 -10.05
C GLN A 265 -2.36 -15.40 -10.27
N ILE A 266 -1.47 -14.46 -10.56
CA ILE A 266 -0.03 -14.68 -10.58
C ILE A 266 0.52 -14.44 -9.18
N VAL A 267 1.29 -15.40 -8.67
CA VAL A 267 2.02 -15.30 -7.41
C VAL A 267 3.48 -15.64 -7.64
N THR A 268 4.39 -15.00 -6.92
CA THR A 268 5.83 -15.27 -7.06
C THR A 268 6.35 -16.02 -5.85
N VAL A 269 7.08 -17.11 -6.07
CA VAL A 269 7.74 -17.89 -5.01
C VAL A 269 9.24 -17.86 -5.24
N ALA A 270 10.01 -17.62 -4.18
CA ALA A 270 11.48 -17.67 -4.23
C ALA A 270 12.01 -18.78 -3.31
N LEU A 271 12.82 -19.67 -3.88
CA LEU A 271 13.62 -20.64 -3.15
C LEU A 271 14.95 -19.98 -2.77
N ILE A 272 15.24 -19.85 -1.48
CA ILE A 272 16.42 -19.13 -0.99
C ILE A 272 17.54 -20.12 -0.64
N TYR A 273 18.74 -19.83 -1.11
CA TYR A 273 19.99 -20.56 -0.86
C TYR A 273 21.01 -19.61 -0.20
N PRO A 274 22.17 -20.10 0.28
CA PRO A 274 23.14 -19.25 0.98
C PRO A 274 23.57 -17.99 0.22
N ASP A 275 23.83 -18.12 -1.09
CA ASP A 275 24.36 -17.04 -1.92
C ASP A 275 23.47 -16.70 -3.13
N SER A 276 22.29 -17.32 -3.24
CA SER A 276 21.41 -17.14 -4.40
C SER A 276 19.95 -17.38 -4.09
N ALA A 277 19.07 -16.95 -5.00
CA ALA A 277 17.66 -17.28 -4.96
C ALA A 277 17.20 -17.77 -6.34
N HIS A 278 16.32 -18.76 -6.35
CA HIS A 278 15.60 -19.18 -7.55
C HIS A 278 14.15 -18.73 -7.44
N THR A 279 13.76 -17.78 -8.29
CA THR A 279 12.41 -17.19 -8.28
C THR A 279 11.58 -17.74 -9.42
N VAL A 280 10.32 -18.05 -9.13
CA VAL A 280 9.36 -18.58 -10.09
C VAL A 280 8.02 -17.86 -9.97
N GLN A 281 7.41 -17.56 -11.12
CA GLN A 281 6.06 -17.01 -11.21
C GLN A 281 5.06 -18.13 -11.47
N ILE A 282 4.10 -18.27 -10.57
CA ILE A 282 3.12 -19.34 -10.56
C ILE A 282 1.75 -18.77 -10.91
N ASN A 283 1.12 -19.33 -11.95
CA ASN A 283 -0.27 -19.03 -12.30
C ASN A 283 -1.21 -19.89 -11.44
N MET A 284 -1.57 -19.40 -10.26
CA MET A 284 -2.49 -20.08 -9.34
C MET A 284 -3.93 -20.01 -9.85
N ASN A 285 -4.31 -20.99 -10.67
CA ASN A 285 -5.63 -21.10 -11.29
C ASN A 285 -6.41 -22.38 -10.91
N LYS A 286 -5.90 -23.14 -9.93
CA LYS A 286 -6.51 -24.36 -9.40
C LYS A 286 -6.48 -24.35 -7.88
N ALA A 287 -7.38 -25.13 -7.27
CA ALA A 287 -7.39 -25.36 -5.83
C ALA A 287 -6.13 -26.13 -5.35
N LYS A 288 -5.60 -27.01 -6.19
CA LYS A 288 -4.32 -27.71 -6.00
C LYS A 288 -3.51 -27.62 -7.29
N LEU A 289 -2.27 -27.19 -7.20
CA LEU A 289 -1.40 -26.94 -8.34
C LEU A 289 0.00 -27.50 -8.06
N PRO A 290 0.34 -28.66 -8.67
CA PRO A 290 1.72 -29.12 -8.72
C PRO A 290 2.60 -28.15 -9.50
N ILE A 291 3.83 -27.95 -9.03
CA ILE A 291 4.81 -27.02 -9.60
C ILE A 291 6.01 -27.83 -10.14
N PRO A 292 5.86 -28.50 -11.30
CA PRO A 292 6.87 -29.45 -11.81
C PRO A 292 8.19 -28.78 -12.22
N GLU A 293 8.18 -27.48 -12.51
CA GLU A 293 9.37 -26.69 -12.86
C GLU A 293 10.40 -26.59 -11.71
N LEU A 294 9.98 -26.83 -10.46
CA LEU A 294 10.88 -26.85 -9.30
C LEU A 294 11.46 -28.25 -9.03
N LYS A 295 10.98 -29.30 -9.72
CA LYS A 295 11.45 -30.67 -9.51
C LYS A 295 12.92 -30.81 -9.91
N GLY A 296 13.71 -31.45 -9.05
CA GLY A 296 15.13 -31.70 -9.26
C GLY A 296 16.07 -30.57 -8.82
N LEU A 297 15.53 -29.40 -8.45
CA LEU A 297 16.30 -28.35 -7.80
C LEU A 297 16.78 -28.80 -6.42
N ASN A 298 17.91 -28.26 -5.96
CA ASN A 298 18.41 -28.56 -4.62
C ASN A 298 17.42 -28.08 -3.55
N LYS A 299 17.44 -28.73 -2.38
CA LYS A 299 16.68 -28.30 -1.23
C LYS A 299 17.13 -26.88 -0.83
N PRO A 300 16.21 -25.89 -0.79
CA PRO A 300 16.54 -24.54 -0.34
C PRO A 300 16.70 -24.49 1.18
N ASP A 301 17.38 -23.45 1.66
CA ASP A 301 17.48 -23.15 3.08
C ASP A 301 16.11 -22.75 3.65
N TRP A 302 15.30 -22.05 2.84
CA TRP A 302 13.92 -21.67 3.16
C TRP A 302 13.18 -21.18 1.90
N ILE A 303 11.85 -21.11 1.97
CA ILE A 303 10.99 -20.66 0.86
C ILE A 303 10.30 -19.33 1.22
N LEU A 304 10.44 -18.34 0.36
CA LEU A 304 9.71 -17.07 0.43
C LEU A 304 8.50 -17.12 -0.51
N PHE A 305 7.31 -17.22 0.07
CA PHE A 305 6.05 -17.13 -0.67
C PHE A 305 5.65 -15.67 -0.89
N ASN A 306 5.03 -15.40 -2.05
CA ASN A 306 4.64 -14.07 -2.49
C ASN A 306 5.81 -13.07 -2.42
N ALA A 307 6.95 -13.47 -3.00
CA ALA A 307 8.26 -12.84 -2.83
C ALA A 307 8.37 -11.41 -3.39
N ASP A 308 7.49 -11.02 -4.31
CA ASP A 308 7.39 -9.67 -4.88
C ASP A 308 6.17 -8.89 -4.38
N GLY A 309 5.36 -9.51 -3.50
CA GLY A 309 4.12 -8.93 -2.97
C GLY A 309 2.99 -8.79 -3.99
N MET A 310 3.08 -9.38 -5.19
CA MET A 310 2.05 -9.23 -6.23
C MET A 310 0.80 -10.08 -6.00
N GLY A 311 0.92 -11.19 -5.27
CA GLY A 311 -0.18 -12.09 -4.93
C GLY A 311 -1.05 -11.54 -3.81
N TYR A 312 -2.36 -11.81 -3.88
CA TYR A 312 -3.36 -11.45 -2.90
C TYR A 312 -3.90 -12.68 -2.15
N GLY A 313 -3.71 -12.70 -0.83
CA GLY A 313 -4.17 -13.78 0.03
C GLY A 313 -3.33 -13.94 1.29
N LEU A 314 -3.69 -14.93 2.10
CA LEU A 314 -2.92 -15.34 3.27
C LEU A 314 -1.91 -16.42 2.85
N PHE A 315 -0.65 -16.04 2.67
CA PHE A 315 0.41 -16.92 2.20
C PHE A 315 1.08 -17.70 3.34
N PRO A 316 1.58 -18.93 3.09
CA PRO A 316 2.32 -19.67 4.10
C PRO A 316 3.67 -18.99 4.40
N ILE A 317 4.17 -19.20 5.63
CA ILE A 317 5.48 -18.71 6.07
C ILE A 317 6.35 -19.91 6.38
N ASP A 318 7.55 -19.93 5.81
CA ASP A 318 8.58 -20.91 6.16
C ASP A 318 9.15 -20.60 7.57
N ASN A 319 9.24 -21.62 8.41
CA ASN A 319 9.68 -21.47 9.80
C ASN A 319 11.15 -21.04 9.94
N GLU A 320 12.03 -21.47 9.02
CA GLU A 320 13.43 -21.03 8.97
C GLU A 320 13.50 -19.60 8.42
N GLY A 321 12.69 -19.31 7.40
CA GLY A 321 12.63 -18.01 6.75
C GLY A 321 12.22 -16.86 7.67
N ARG A 322 11.34 -17.10 8.65
CA ARG A 322 10.81 -16.04 9.53
C ARG A 322 11.88 -15.27 10.31
N GLN A 323 12.99 -15.92 10.68
CA GLN A 323 14.10 -15.29 11.41
C GLN A 323 15.15 -14.67 10.47
N LYS A 324 15.08 -14.97 9.17
CA LYS A 324 16.03 -14.50 8.14
C LYS A 324 15.46 -13.38 7.28
N LEU A 325 14.28 -12.86 7.61
CA LEU A 325 13.57 -11.84 6.83
C LEU A 325 14.43 -10.60 6.56
N TRP A 326 15.23 -10.17 7.55
CA TRP A 326 16.11 -9.01 7.44
C TRP A 326 17.40 -9.24 6.65
N GLN A 327 17.67 -10.49 6.21
CA GLN A 327 18.79 -10.82 5.32
C GLN A 327 18.43 -10.63 3.84
N LEU A 328 17.14 -10.47 3.52
CA LEU A 328 16.69 -10.18 2.16
C LEU A 328 17.24 -8.83 1.69
N THR A 329 17.88 -8.81 0.52
CA THR A 329 18.49 -7.59 -0.05
C THR A 329 17.48 -6.72 -0.78
N ASN A 330 16.47 -7.31 -1.41
CA ASN A 330 15.43 -6.57 -2.13
C ASN A 330 14.41 -5.93 -1.15
N PRO A 331 14.20 -4.60 -1.20
CA PRO A 331 13.28 -3.92 -0.30
C PRO A 331 11.81 -4.32 -0.49
N VAL A 332 11.38 -4.65 -1.71
CA VAL A 332 10.03 -5.15 -2.02
C VAL A 332 9.82 -6.50 -1.34
N SER A 333 10.80 -7.41 -1.43
CA SER A 333 10.71 -8.71 -0.79
C SER A 333 10.66 -8.60 0.74
N ARG A 334 11.41 -7.66 1.35
CA ARG A 334 11.29 -7.37 2.79
C ARG A 334 9.90 -6.86 3.17
N ALA A 335 9.34 -5.93 2.40
CA ALA A 335 8.00 -5.40 2.63
C ALA A 335 6.94 -6.50 2.51
N ALA A 336 6.96 -7.27 1.42
CA ALA A 336 6.05 -8.36 1.17
C ALA A 336 6.13 -9.43 2.27
N ALA A 337 7.34 -9.82 2.67
CA ALA A 337 7.53 -10.78 3.76
C ALA A 337 6.98 -10.24 5.10
N ALA A 338 7.20 -8.96 5.41
CA ALA A 338 6.65 -8.35 6.62
C ALA A 338 5.11 -8.31 6.60
N ILE A 339 4.50 -7.97 5.45
CA ILE A 339 3.04 -8.00 5.28
C ILE A 339 2.50 -9.42 5.44
N ASN A 340 3.10 -10.40 4.77
CA ASN A 340 2.66 -11.80 4.86
C ASN A 340 2.77 -12.32 6.30
N LEU A 341 3.86 -12.00 7.00
CA LEU A 341 4.04 -12.42 8.38
C LEU A 341 3.05 -11.73 9.32
N TYR A 342 2.78 -10.43 9.14
CA TYR A 342 1.76 -9.71 9.89
C TYR A 342 0.38 -10.35 9.74
N GLU A 343 -0.03 -10.70 8.52
CA GLU A 343 -1.32 -11.37 8.29
C GLU A 343 -1.37 -12.76 8.93
N ASN A 344 -0.26 -13.50 8.96
CA ASN A 344 -0.21 -14.80 9.64
C ASN A 344 -0.25 -14.69 11.17
N VAL A 345 0.35 -13.64 11.74
CA VAL A 345 0.25 -13.34 13.18
C VAL A 345 -1.19 -13.05 13.55
N LEU A 346 -1.89 -12.22 12.75
CA LEU A 346 -3.30 -11.92 12.98
C LEU A 346 -4.22 -13.12 12.77
N ALA A 347 -3.87 -14.01 11.84
CA ALA A 347 -4.57 -15.27 11.62
C ALA A 347 -4.25 -16.36 12.67
N GLY A 348 -3.30 -16.11 13.58
CA GLY A 348 -2.88 -17.06 14.62
C GLY A 348 -2.11 -18.28 14.08
N ARG A 349 -1.49 -18.17 12.90
CA ARG A 349 -0.85 -19.31 12.21
C ARG A 349 0.63 -19.53 12.56
N THR A 350 1.35 -18.50 12.97
CA THR A 350 2.82 -18.53 13.00
C THR A 350 3.45 -18.19 14.35
N MET A 351 3.14 -17.01 14.90
CA MET A 351 3.71 -16.53 16.17
C MET A 351 2.77 -15.53 16.84
N SER A 352 3.02 -15.25 18.12
CA SER A 352 2.27 -14.27 18.90
C SER A 352 2.59 -12.82 18.48
N PRO A 353 1.68 -11.86 18.74
CA PRO A 353 1.94 -10.43 18.55
C PRO A 353 3.20 -9.93 19.25
N THR A 354 3.51 -10.45 20.45
CA THR A 354 4.70 -10.05 21.21
C THR A 354 5.99 -10.56 20.57
N GLU A 355 6.01 -11.80 20.08
CA GLU A 355 7.17 -12.33 19.32
C GLU A 355 7.41 -11.51 18.05
N TYR A 356 6.34 -11.12 17.36
CA TYR A 356 6.50 -10.34 16.14
C TYR A 356 6.97 -8.90 16.40
N VAL A 357 6.53 -8.27 17.49
CA VAL A 357 7.09 -6.97 17.93
C VAL A 357 8.60 -7.06 18.16
N THR A 358 9.09 -8.14 18.78
CA THR A 358 10.54 -8.37 18.95
C THR A 358 11.25 -8.46 17.59
N LEU A 359 10.73 -9.28 16.66
CA LEU A 359 11.31 -9.42 15.33
C LEU A 359 11.30 -8.10 14.54
N LEU A 360 10.22 -7.32 14.62
CA LEU A 360 10.14 -5.99 14.00
C LEU A 360 11.17 -5.01 14.61
N THR A 361 11.39 -5.09 15.92
CA THR A 361 12.38 -4.26 16.62
C THR A 361 13.80 -4.54 16.12
N GLU A 362 14.14 -5.80 15.87
CA GLU A 362 15.41 -6.18 15.21
C GLU A 362 15.51 -5.58 13.80
N GLY A 363 14.40 -5.60 13.05
CA GLY A 363 14.30 -5.00 11.72
C GLY A 363 14.58 -3.50 11.71
N LEU A 364 14.14 -2.75 12.73
CA LEU A 364 14.39 -1.31 12.84
C LEU A 364 15.89 -0.96 12.92
N ALA A 365 16.71 -1.84 13.49
CA ALA A 365 18.15 -1.60 13.64
C ALA A 365 18.90 -1.73 12.30
N VAL A 366 18.39 -2.55 11.37
CA VAL A 366 19.10 -2.92 10.13
C VAL A 366 18.47 -2.33 8.87
N GLU A 367 17.15 -2.09 8.85
CA GLU A 367 16.48 -1.54 7.67
C GLU A 367 16.95 -0.12 7.35
N LYS A 368 17.18 0.14 6.07
CA LYS A 368 17.69 1.42 5.55
C LYS A 368 16.71 2.11 4.62
N ASP A 369 15.76 1.39 4.01
CA ASP A 369 14.72 2.02 3.21
C ASP A 369 13.70 2.72 4.12
N GLU A 370 13.50 4.02 3.87
CA GLU A 370 12.62 4.90 4.64
C GLU A 370 11.16 4.41 4.67
N THR A 371 10.67 3.87 3.55
CA THR A 371 9.27 3.45 3.43
C THR A 371 9.03 2.09 4.09
N ASN A 372 10.03 1.20 4.07
CA ASN A 372 9.99 -0.01 4.89
C ASN A 372 10.03 0.32 6.37
N LEU A 373 10.88 1.25 6.82
CA LEU A 373 10.86 1.70 8.23
C LEU A 373 9.47 2.21 8.63
N ARG A 374 8.76 2.91 7.75
CA ARG A 374 7.38 3.36 7.98
C ARG A 374 6.44 2.18 8.15
N LEU A 375 6.50 1.19 7.26
CA LEU A 375 5.68 -0.03 7.33
C LEU A 375 5.93 -0.78 8.66
N LEU A 376 7.20 -1.08 8.97
CA LEU A 376 7.57 -1.82 10.18
C LEU A 376 7.13 -1.09 11.45
N SER A 377 7.37 0.22 11.51
CA SER A 377 6.97 1.07 12.64
C SER A 377 5.44 1.09 12.82
N SER A 378 4.68 1.12 11.72
CA SER A 378 3.21 1.12 11.75
C SER A 378 2.65 -0.20 12.27
N TYR A 379 3.19 -1.33 11.80
CA TYR A 379 2.81 -2.66 12.30
C TYR A 379 3.17 -2.86 13.76
N LEU A 380 4.38 -2.46 14.14
CA LEU A 380 4.82 -2.54 15.52
C LEU A 380 3.91 -1.71 16.43
N GLY A 381 3.62 -0.46 16.07
CA GLY A 381 2.70 0.40 16.81
C GLY A 381 1.30 -0.20 16.92
N ASN A 382 0.76 -0.77 15.83
CA ASN A 382 -0.55 -1.41 15.84
C ASN A 382 -0.59 -2.63 16.79
N LEU A 383 0.40 -3.52 16.70
CA LEU A 383 0.51 -4.70 17.57
C LEU A 383 0.65 -4.29 19.04
N TYR A 384 1.52 -3.31 19.29
CA TYR A 384 1.74 -2.77 20.62
C TYR A 384 0.43 -2.28 21.24
N TRP A 385 -0.30 -1.40 20.57
CA TRP A 385 -1.49 -0.76 21.13
C TRP A 385 -2.74 -1.66 21.15
N ASN A 386 -2.94 -2.51 20.15
CA ASN A 386 -4.18 -3.25 19.99
C ASN A 386 -4.11 -4.72 20.43
N PHE A 387 -2.91 -5.32 20.47
CA PHE A 387 -2.75 -6.76 20.69
C PHE A 387 -1.88 -7.13 21.91
N ILE A 388 -1.13 -6.17 22.47
CA ILE A 388 -0.37 -6.38 23.71
C ILE A 388 -1.12 -5.74 24.88
N THR A 389 -1.36 -6.49 25.94
CA THR A 389 -2.05 -6.01 27.16
C THR A 389 -1.28 -4.85 27.84
N PRO A 390 -1.96 -3.93 28.55
CA PRO A 390 -1.33 -2.80 29.26
C PRO A 390 -0.11 -3.17 30.13
N ASP A 391 -0.19 -4.24 30.92
CA ASP A 391 0.91 -4.66 31.81
C ASP A 391 2.15 -5.09 31.01
N LYS A 392 1.95 -5.91 29.98
CA LYS A 392 3.02 -6.32 29.06
C LYS A 392 3.60 -5.14 28.29
N ARG A 393 2.76 -4.20 27.83
CA ARG A 393 3.23 -2.96 27.18
C ARG A 393 4.17 -2.19 28.09
N THR A 394 3.76 -1.96 29.33
CA THR A 394 4.56 -1.26 30.34
C THR A 394 5.90 -1.97 30.58
N ALA A 395 5.89 -3.31 30.62
CA ALA A 395 7.11 -4.10 30.80
C ALA A 395 8.09 -4.01 29.62
N ILE A 396 7.60 -3.93 28.38
CA ILE A 396 8.47 -3.87 27.18
C ILE A 396 8.83 -2.44 26.75
N ALA A 397 8.07 -1.43 27.19
CA ALA A 397 8.22 -0.04 26.76
C ALA A 397 9.66 0.50 26.88
N PRO A 398 10.39 0.33 28.01
CA PRO A 398 11.73 0.89 28.13
C PRO A 398 12.71 0.38 27.05
N LYS A 399 12.65 -0.92 26.73
CA LYS A 399 13.51 -1.51 25.70
C LYS A 399 13.09 -1.07 24.30
N LEU A 400 11.79 -1.01 24.06
CA LEU A 400 11.23 -0.66 22.75
C LEU A 400 11.48 0.80 22.40
N GLU A 401 11.27 1.71 23.35
CA GLU A 401 11.55 3.14 23.21
C GLU A 401 13.04 3.38 22.92
N GLU A 402 13.94 2.71 23.64
CA GLU A 402 15.38 2.83 23.40
C GLU A 402 15.78 2.27 22.02
N ALA A 403 15.14 1.19 21.56
CA ALA A 403 15.38 0.64 20.24
C ALA A 403 14.97 1.61 19.11
N PHE A 404 13.79 2.24 19.21
CA PHE A 404 13.37 3.28 18.27
C PHE A 404 14.33 4.48 18.29
N TRP A 405 14.73 4.92 19.48
CA TRP A 405 15.62 6.05 19.65
C TRP A 405 17.00 5.77 19.05
N THR A 406 17.58 4.61 19.33
CA THR A 406 18.86 4.15 18.77
C THR A 406 18.77 4.00 17.25
N ALA A 407 17.72 3.36 16.75
CA ALA A 407 17.50 3.23 15.31
C ALA A 407 17.46 4.63 14.65
N MET A 408 16.70 5.58 15.21
CA MET A 408 16.64 6.95 14.70
C MET A 408 18.02 7.62 14.69
N GLN A 409 18.81 7.49 15.76
CA GLN A 409 20.15 8.10 15.80
C GLN A 409 21.10 7.53 14.74
N THR A 410 21.03 6.23 14.48
CA THR A 410 21.91 5.54 13.51
C THR A 410 21.54 5.74 12.04
N GLN A 411 20.31 6.16 11.73
CA GLN A 411 19.93 6.46 10.35
C GLN A 411 20.67 7.70 9.82
N ALA A 412 21.13 7.65 8.58
CA ALA A 412 21.74 8.80 7.91
C ALA A 412 20.69 9.69 7.21
N ASN A 413 19.63 9.08 6.66
CA ASN A 413 18.59 9.79 5.93
C ASN A 413 17.65 10.57 6.91
N PRO A 414 17.47 11.90 6.74
CA PRO A 414 16.57 12.70 7.59
C PRO A 414 15.10 12.25 7.59
N GLY A 415 14.59 11.76 6.47
CA GLY A 415 13.25 11.18 6.34
C GLY A 415 13.11 9.89 7.16
N SER A 416 14.09 8.99 7.11
CA SER A 416 14.13 7.80 7.97
C SER A 416 14.17 8.16 9.45
N LYS A 417 14.97 9.19 9.83
CA LYS A 417 14.95 9.74 11.19
C LYS A 417 13.56 10.24 11.58
N LYS A 418 12.89 10.98 10.68
CA LYS A 418 11.55 11.52 10.92
C LYS A 418 10.50 10.42 11.12
N VAL A 419 10.54 9.36 10.32
CA VAL A 419 9.67 8.19 10.46
C VAL A 419 9.83 7.56 11.84
N LEU A 420 11.07 7.28 12.24
CA LEU A 420 11.36 6.65 13.54
C LEU A 420 11.06 7.56 14.72
N PHE A 421 11.29 8.87 14.59
CA PHE A 421 10.92 9.86 15.62
C PHE A 421 9.41 9.91 15.84
N ARG A 422 8.61 9.93 14.76
CA ARG A 422 7.14 9.90 14.85
C ARG A 422 6.64 8.59 15.49
N ALA A 423 7.26 7.46 15.17
CA ALA A 423 6.94 6.19 15.80
C ALA A 423 7.30 6.17 17.31
N TYR A 424 8.48 6.68 17.67
CA TYR A 424 8.91 6.88 19.05
C TYR A 424 7.93 7.76 19.84
N GLN A 425 7.50 8.88 19.25
CA GLN A 425 6.46 9.75 19.81
C GLN A 425 5.16 8.98 20.06
N GLN A 426 4.71 8.17 19.09
CA GLN A 426 3.47 7.40 19.20
C GLN A 426 3.52 6.32 20.28
N ILE A 427 4.62 5.57 20.40
CA ILE A 427 4.73 4.44 21.34
C ILE A 427 5.20 4.84 22.74
N GLY A 428 5.90 5.98 22.88
CA GLY A 428 6.51 6.41 24.13
C GLY A 428 5.49 6.63 25.26
N ILE A 429 5.69 5.95 26.39
CA ILE A 429 4.88 6.05 27.61
C ILE A 429 5.74 6.20 28.88
N THR A 430 7.04 5.89 28.84
CA THR A 430 7.88 6.05 30.03
C THR A 430 8.13 7.52 30.33
N THR A 431 8.40 7.82 31.61
CA THR A 431 8.80 9.17 32.05
C THR A 431 10.02 9.69 31.29
N ALA A 432 11.00 8.81 31.01
CA ALA A 432 12.19 9.18 30.24
C ALA A 432 11.82 9.60 28.81
N ALA A 433 10.96 8.83 28.13
CA ALA A 433 10.54 9.15 26.78
C ALA A 433 9.73 10.43 26.70
N LEU A 434 8.78 10.63 27.61
CA LEU A 434 7.95 11.82 27.66
C LEU A 434 8.75 13.08 28.01
N SER A 435 9.72 12.99 28.92
CA SER A 435 10.60 14.12 29.26
C SER A 435 11.43 14.55 28.05
N ARG A 436 11.96 13.59 27.31
CA ARG A 436 12.73 13.83 26.07
C ARG A 436 11.88 14.51 25.00
N LEU A 437 10.65 14.03 24.79
CA LEU A 437 9.71 14.64 23.83
C LEU A 437 9.35 16.07 24.24
N TYR A 438 9.12 16.32 25.53
CA TYR A 438 8.83 17.64 26.06
C TYR A 438 10.00 18.62 25.87
N GLU A 439 11.23 18.20 26.13
CA GLU A 439 12.42 19.02 25.94
C GLU A 439 12.61 19.44 24.47
N ILE A 440 12.45 18.50 23.54
CA ILE A 440 12.52 18.77 22.09
C ILE A 440 11.44 19.77 21.67
N TRP A 441 10.21 19.58 22.13
CA TRP A 441 9.11 20.49 21.85
C TRP A 441 9.33 21.89 22.46
N GLN A 442 9.84 21.96 23.68
CA GLN A 442 10.05 23.21 24.39
C GLN A 442 11.16 24.04 23.74
N THR A 443 12.29 23.41 23.43
CA THR A 443 13.48 24.07 22.89
C THR A 443 13.42 24.29 21.38
N GLN A 444 12.54 23.59 20.67
CA GLN A 444 12.50 23.56 19.20
C GLN A 444 13.85 23.09 18.60
N GLN A 445 14.59 22.26 19.34
CA GLN A 445 15.88 21.70 18.94
C GLN A 445 15.74 20.17 18.76
N PRO A 446 15.50 19.69 17.53
CA PRO A 446 15.45 18.25 17.28
C PRO A 446 16.86 17.63 17.34
N PRO A 447 16.98 16.31 17.55
CA PRO A 447 18.24 15.60 17.44
C PRO A 447 18.97 15.85 16.11
N SER A 448 20.31 15.74 16.13
CA SER A 448 21.13 15.97 14.95
C SER A 448 20.66 15.16 13.73
N GLY A 449 20.55 15.84 12.58
CA GLY A 449 20.08 15.28 11.32
C GLY A 449 18.57 15.09 11.20
N LEU A 450 17.79 15.32 12.26
CA LEU A 450 16.33 15.35 12.20
C LEU A 450 15.85 16.79 11.94
N ARG A 451 14.92 16.96 11.00
CA ARG A 451 14.28 18.24 10.72
C ARG A 451 12.78 18.12 10.98
N LEU A 452 12.25 18.98 11.82
CA LEU A 452 10.82 19.02 12.16
C LEU A 452 10.19 20.29 11.58
N ALA A 453 9.05 20.13 10.92
CA ALA A 453 8.21 21.23 10.48
C ALA A 453 7.23 21.65 11.61
N GLU A 454 6.50 22.74 11.42
CA GLU A 454 5.50 23.19 12.40
C GLU A 454 4.48 22.09 12.73
N ASP A 455 3.97 21.39 11.72
CA ASP A 455 3.03 20.27 11.88
C ASP A 455 3.61 19.15 12.77
N ASP A 456 4.92 18.92 12.70
CA ASP A 456 5.59 17.94 13.56
C ASP A 456 5.56 18.40 15.03
N TYR A 457 5.78 19.70 15.29
CA TYR A 457 5.70 20.27 16.65
C TYR A 457 4.28 20.36 17.19
N ILE A 458 3.29 20.64 16.34
CA ILE A 458 1.86 20.57 16.70
C ILE A 458 1.49 19.14 17.12
N SER A 459 1.90 18.15 16.33
CA SER A 459 1.68 16.73 16.63
C SER A 459 2.37 16.30 17.94
N LEU A 460 3.58 16.80 18.17
CA LEU A 460 4.34 16.55 19.39
C LEU A 460 3.65 17.15 20.63
N ALA A 461 3.17 18.39 20.52
CA ALA A 461 2.40 19.06 21.57
C ALA A 461 1.13 18.27 21.94
N LEU A 462 0.38 17.80 20.93
CA LEU A 462 -0.80 16.96 21.13
C LEU A 462 -0.44 15.66 21.85
N THR A 463 0.66 15.00 21.45
CA THR A 463 1.08 13.74 22.08
C THR A 463 1.47 13.92 23.54
N ILE A 464 2.23 14.97 23.85
CA ILE A 464 2.59 15.31 25.23
C ILE A 464 1.33 15.57 26.06
N ALA A 465 0.39 16.35 25.52
CA ALA A 465 -0.86 16.68 26.18
C ALA A 465 -1.73 15.44 26.48
N LEU A 466 -1.74 14.45 25.59
CA LEU A 466 -2.51 13.21 25.79
C LEU A 466 -1.88 12.25 26.81
N LYS A 467 -0.58 12.37 27.09
CA LYS A 467 0.20 11.39 27.86
C LYS A 467 0.75 11.95 29.18
N ASN A 468 0.48 13.21 29.50
CA ASN A 468 0.99 13.87 30.69
C ASN A 468 -0.04 14.91 31.18
N ASP A 469 -0.02 15.23 32.47
CA ASP A 469 -0.94 16.17 33.14
C ASP A 469 -0.67 17.65 32.81
N THR A 470 -0.10 17.91 31.63
CA THR A 470 0.34 19.25 31.18
C THR A 470 -0.50 19.81 30.03
N ALA A 471 -1.58 19.10 29.66
CA ALA A 471 -2.39 19.36 28.47
C ALA A 471 -2.75 20.83 28.25
N THR A 472 -3.28 21.50 29.26
CA THR A 472 -3.71 22.91 29.15
C THR A 472 -2.55 23.86 28.87
N SER A 473 -1.40 23.65 29.49
CA SER A 473 -0.23 24.54 29.33
C SER A 473 0.53 24.32 28.02
N VAL A 474 0.61 23.06 27.56
CA VAL A 474 1.32 22.70 26.32
C VAL A 474 0.53 23.15 25.11
N LEU A 475 -0.78 22.89 25.09
CA LEU A 475 -1.64 23.27 23.98
C LEU A 475 -1.78 24.79 23.85
N THR A 476 -1.90 25.52 24.97
CA THR A 476 -1.95 26.99 24.96
C THR A 476 -0.66 27.57 24.40
N ARG A 477 0.50 27.13 24.92
CA ARG A 477 1.81 27.60 24.42
C ARG A 477 2.03 27.25 22.95
N GLN A 478 1.59 26.09 22.50
CA GLN A 478 1.70 25.73 21.08
C GLN A 478 0.81 26.62 20.22
N ARG A 479 -0.42 26.93 20.65
CA ARG A 479 -1.31 27.86 19.96
C ARG A 479 -0.70 29.26 19.87
N ASP A 480 -0.05 29.75 20.93
CA ASP A 480 0.59 31.07 20.95
C ASP A 480 1.83 31.17 20.04
N ARG A 481 2.41 30.03 19.61
CA ARG A 481 3.55 29.98 18.67
C ARG A 481 3.13 30.11 17.20
N LEU A 482 1.89 29.79 16.86
CA LEU A 482 1.35 29.79 15.49
C LEU A 482 1.11 31.23 15.01
#